data_AF-A0AAT9HL43-F1
#
_entry.id   AF-A0AAT9HL43-F1
#
_cell.length_a   1.000
_cell.length_b   1.000
_cell.length_c   1.000
_cell.angle_alpha   90.00
_cell.angle_beta   90.00
_cell.angle_gamma   90.00
#
_symmetry.space_group_name_H-M   'P 1'
#
loop_
_entity.id
_entity.type
_entity.pdbx_description
1 polymer ?
#
loop_
_entity_poly.entity_id
_entity_poly.type
_entity_poly.pdbx_seq_one_letter_code
_entity_poly.pdbx_strand_id
1 'polypeptide(L)' 'MGTVGTGVDQAAERGRLINVAYRLLGSLTEAEDAVQDAYARWYGLSRSRREEIFSPAPG' A
#
# COMPACT_ATOMS: atom_id res chain seq x y z
N MET A 1 0.89 20.84 15.43
CA MET A 1 2.06 20.74 14.53
C MET A 1 2.05 19.34 13.94
N GLY A 2 1.87 19.18 12.61
CA GLY A 2 2.15 17.92 11.90
C GLY A 2 0.96 17.02 11.50
N THR A 3 0.24 17.33 10.40
CA THR A 3 -0.50 16.32 9.59
C THR A 3 -0.60 16.71 8.10
N VAL A 4 0.30 17.55 7.58
CA VAL A 4 0.32 17.91 6.14
C VAL A 4 1.23 16.96 5.32
N GLY A 5 2.04 16.12 5.98
CA GLY A 5 2.91 15.13 5.30
C GLY A 5 2.19 13.86 4.83
N THR A 6 1.23 13.34 5.59
CA THR A 6 0.68 11.98 5.36
C THR A 6 -0.05 11.80 4.04
N GLY A 7 -0.66 12.85 3.48
CA GLY A 7 -1.34 12.78 2.18
C GLY A 7 -0.39 12.72 0.99
N VAL A 8 0.69 13.52 1.03
CA VAL A 8 1.71 13.53 -0.03
C VAL A 8 2.62 12.31 0.03
N ASP A 9 2.91 11.83 1.26
CA ASP A 9 3.68 10.60 1.47
C ASP A 9 2.91 9.36 1.00
N GLN A 10 1.59 9.28 1.25
CA GLN A 10 0.76 8.18 0.73
C GLN A 10 0.64 8.20 -0.80
N ALA A 11 0.50 9.38 -1.41
CA ALA A 11 0.45 9.48 -2.87
C ALA A 11 1.78 9.04 -3.53
N ALA A 12 2.91 9.41 -2.92
CA ALA A 12 4.24 8.98 -3.36
C ALA A 12 4.46 7.46 -3.14
N GLU A 13 4.02 6.91 -2.02
CA GLU A 13 4.05 5.46 -1.72
C GLU A 13 3.27 4.68 -2.77
N ARG A 14 2.04 5.12 -3.09
CA ARG A 14 1.20 4.49 -4.11
C ARG A 14 1.85 4.55 -5.50
N GLY A 15 2.48 5.67 -5.84
CA GLY A 15 3.25 5.80 -7.09
C GLY A 15 4.45 4.85 -7.17
N ARG A 16 5.12 4.58 -6.04
CA ARG A 16 6.19 3.56 -5.99
C ARG A 16 5.64 2.14 -6.16
N LEU A 17 4.54 1.81 -5.48
CA LEU A 17 3.91 0.49 -5.58
C LEU A 17 3.41 0.19 -7.00
N ILE A 18 2.81 1.18 -7.67
CA ILE A 18 2.37 1.05 -9.07
C ILE A 18 3.56 0.84 -9.99
N ASN A 19 4.68 1.55 -9.80
CA ASN A 19 5.89 1.34 -10.59
C ASN A 19 6.47 -0.07 -10.42
N VAL A 20 6.47 -0.60 -9.19
CA VAL A 20 6.92 -1.97 -8.92
C VAL A 20 5.98 -2.97 -9.57
N ALA A 21 4.67 -2.84 -9.39
CA ALA A 21 3.68 -3.73 -9.99
C ALA A 21 3.72 -3.67 -11.53
N TYR A 22 3.94 -2.48 -12.10
CA TYR A 22 4.12 -2.28 -13.54
C TYR A 22 5.34 -3.01 -14.08
N ARG A 23 6.47 -3.00 -13.36
CA ARG A 23 7.66 -3.77 -13.74
C ARG A 23 7.46 -5.27 -13.69
N LEU A 24 6.56 -5.76 -12.82
CA LEU A 24 6.28 -7.19 -12.66
C LEU A 24 5.24 -7.70 -13.66
N LEU A 25 4.20 -6.90 -13.94
CA LEU A 25 3.05 -7.29 -14.76
C LEU A 25 3.18 -6.81 -16.22
N GLY A 26 3.96 -5.76 -16.48
CA GLY A 26 4.12 -5.16 -17.82
C GLY A 26 2.91 -4.37 -18.31
N SER A 27 1.83 -4.29 -17.53
CA SER A 27 0.60 -3.57 -17.84
C SER A 27 0.28 -2.57 -16.74
N LEU A 28 0.03 -1.31 -17.13
CA LEU A 28 -0.30 -0.25 -16.18
C LEU A 28 -1.64 -0.51 -15.49
N THR A 29 -2.64 -0.96 -16.25
CA THR A 29 -3.97 -1.25 -15.72
C THR A 29 -3.94 -2.42 -14.72
N GLU A 30 -3.19 -3.48 -15.02
CA GLU A 30 -3.03 -4.59 -14.06
C GLU A 30 -2.22 -4.17 -12.83
N ALA A 31 -1.24 -3.29 -12.99
CA ALA A 31 -0.50 -2.73 -11.87
C ALA A 31 -1.37 -1.87 -10.95
N GLU A 32 -2.23 -1.02 -11.52
CA GLU A 32 -3.18 -0.21 -10.75
C GLU A 32 -4.21 -1.08 -10.04
N ASP A 33 -4.73 -2.11 -10.71
CA ASP A 33 -5.69 -3.05 -10.13
C ASP A 33 -5.07 -3.84 -8.97
N ALA A 34 -3.86 -4.37 -9.14
CA ALA A 34 -3.15 -5.10 -8.09
C ALA A 34 -2.85 -4.23 -6.85
N VAL A 35 -2.45 -2.97 -7.05
CA VAL A 35 -2.21 -2.03 -5.94
C VAL A 35 -3.53 -1.65 -5.26
N GLN A 36 -4.60 -1.45 -6.02
CA GLN A 36 -5.93 -1.19 -5.45
C GLN A 36 -6.46 -2.37 -4.65
N ASP A 37 -6.37 -3.59 -5.18
CA ASP A 37 -6.79 -4.81 -4.50
C ASP A 37 -5.98 -5.06 -3.22
N ALA A 38 -4.66 -4.84 -3.27
CA ALA A 38 -3.81 -4.93 -2.08
C ALA A 38 -4.23 -3.94 -0.98
N TYR A 39 -4.48 -2.67 -1.34
CA TYR A 39 -4.97 -1.67 -0.38
C TYR A 39 -6.40 -1.99 0.09
N ALA A 40 -7.29 -2.47 -0.77
CA ALA A 40 -8.65 -2.85 -0.40
C ALA A 40 -8.65 -4.00 0.61
N ARG A 41 -7.84 -5.04 0.37
CA ARG A 41 -7.63 -6.13 1.31
C ARG A 41 -7.07 -5.61 2.63
N TRP A 42 -6.07 -4.72 2.58
CA TRP A 42 -5.49 -4.09 3.77
C TRP A 42 -6.52 -3.34 4.62
N TYR A 43 -7.32 -2.48 3.99
CA TYR A 43 -8.40 -1.74 4.65
C TYR A 43 -9.58 -2.63 5.06
N GLY A 44 -9.70 -3.83 4.50
CA GLY A 44 -10.62 -4.87 4.95
C GLY A 44 -10.18 -5.63 6.20
N LEU A 45 -8.87 -5.65 6.51
CA LEU A 45 -8.37 -6.29 7.74
C LEU A 45 -8.77 -5.47 8.97
N SER A 46 -9.06 -6.15 10.09
CA SER A 46 -9.29 -5.49 11.38
C SER A 46 -8.03 -4.75 11.83
N ARG A 47 -8.20 -3.67 12.61
CA ARG A 47 -7.08 -2.83 13.07
C ARG A 47 -5.99 -3.64 13.78
N SER A 48 -6.39 -4.62 14.60
CA SER A 48 -5.48 -5.56 15.28
C SER A 48 -4.63 -6.37 14.30
N ARG A 49 -5.24 -6.87 13.21
CA ARG A 49 -4.51 -7.63 12.17
C ARG A 49 -3.61 -6.74 11.31
N ARG A 50 -3.97 -5.46 11.10
CA ARG A 50 -3.09 -4.50 10.42
C ARG A 50 -1.85 -4.19 11.26
N GLU A 51 -2.01 -4.06 12.58
CA GLU A 51 -0.90 -3.85 13.52
C GLU A 51 0.06 -5.04 13.55
N GLU A 52 -0.45 -6.27 13.44
CA GLU A 52 0.35 -7.50 13.29
C GLU A 52 1.16 -7.55 11.99
N ILE A 53 0.71 -6.89 10.91
CA ILE A 53 1.46 -6.88 9.64
C ILE A 53 2.44 -5.69 9.58
N PHE A 54 2.13 -4.57 10.27
CA PHE A 54 3.09 -3.47 10.45
C PHE A 54 4.22 -3.82 11.43
N SER A 55 3.98 -4.74 12.35
CA SER A 55 5.00 -5.30 13.22
C SER A 55 5.16 -6.78 12.85
N PRO A 56 5.99 -7.14 11.85
CA PRO A 56 6.45 -8.52 11.77
C PRO A 56 7.06 -8.81 13.14
N ALA A 57 6.43 -9.71 13.90
CA ALA A 57 6.61 -9.88 15.34
C ALA A 57 8.02 -9.58 15.83
N PRO A 58 8.23 -8.77 16.91
CA PRO A 58 9.43 -8.96 17.70
C PRO A 58 9.31 -10.37 18.29
N GLY A 59 10.24 -11.26 17.91
CA GLY A 59 10.26 -12.65 18.36
C GLY A 59 10.23 -12.81 19.87
#